data_AF-A0AAV5GWI7-F1
#
_entry.id   AF-A0AAV5GWI7-F1
#
_cell.length_a   1.000
_cell.length_b   1.000
_cell.length_c   1.000
_cell.angle_alpha   90.00
_cell.angle_beta   90.00
_cell.angle_gamma   90.00
#
_symmetry.space_group_name_H-M   'P 1'
#
loop_
_entity.id
_entity.type
_entity.pdbx_description
1 polymer ?
#
loop_
_entity_poly.entity_id
_entity_poly.type
_entity_poly.pdbx_seq_one_letter_code
_entity_poly.pdbx_strand_id
1 'polypeptide(L)'
;MSQASDSEESSTSGKTAEHLNKPPAVSPVDSLPEEVTLVIFGQLDYGGLRKASAVCKQWQALVQDKRFDAKLFRKKPFAKTLAKGRRLARHPMLNKVDCVNVKRDMAEIWQYWKDADGDSDGHKINAFTVGAVNDYATYPACTKMSIDLQCGNLAPIAIVKSTGVTARDVLNAVADFWSVPLTSSVKTRLRRVYGKNWELSRIDMLGDHRFFQGWETPVVQSDGSVRLAVGFYGS
;
A
#
# COMPACT_ATOMS: atom_id res chain seq x y z
N MET A 1 6.07 68.93 -26.49
CA MET A 1 7.19 68.60 -25.59
C MET A 1 7.24 67.08 -25.53
N SER A 2 7.78 66.38 -26.53
CA SER A 2 9.20 66.29 -26.90
C SER A 2 10.08 66.04 -25.70
N GLN A 3 10.44 64.77 -25.46
CA GLN A 3 11.84 64.38 -25.33
C GLN A 3 11.98 62.86 -25.54
N ALA A 4 12.87 62.55 -26.47
CA ALA A 4 13.47 61.26 -26.73
C ALA A 4 14.82 61.20 -26.01
N SER A 5 15.23 60.01 -25.61
CA SER A 5 16.60 59.64 -25.20
C SER A 5 16.58 58.13 -24.95
N ASP A 6 17.07 57.31 -25.87
CA ASP A 6 18.49 56.99 -26.14
C ASP A 6 18.78 55.56 -25.66
N SER A 7 18.67 54.64 -26.61
CA SER A 7 19.69 53.67 -27.02
C SER A 7 20.87 53.44 -26.08
N GLU A 8 20.98 52.23 -25.51
CA GLU A 8 22.27 51.56 -25.36
C GLU A 8 22.14 50.08 -25.73
N GLU A 9 22.75 49.75 -26.86
CA GLU A 9 23.05 48.40 -27.32
C GLU A 9 24.11 47.77 -26.40
N SER A 10 23.76 46.70 -25.67
CA SER A 10 24.75 45.83 -25.04
C SER A 10 24.82 44.51 -25.80
N SER A 11 25.79 44.48 -26.70
CA SER A 11 26.19 43.34 -27.51
C SER A 11 26.78 42.25 -26.62
N THR A 12 26.00 41.21 -26.30
CA THR A 12 26.51 40.02 -25.60
C THR A 12 26.80 38.92 -26.60
N SER A 13 28.10 38.82 -26.89
CA SER A 13 28.80 37.83 -27.68
C SER A 13 28.30 36.40 -27.44
N GLY A 14 27.94 35.74 -28.55
CA GLY A 14 27.55 34.34 -28.59
C GLY A 14 28.69 33.41 -28.16
N LYS A 15 28.49 32.71 -27.05
CA LYS A 15 29.17 31.44 -26.78
C LYS A 15 28.21 30.32 -27.13
N THR A 16 28.31 29.87 -28.38
CA THR A 16 27.77 28.60 -28.84
C THR A 16 28.48 27.50 -28.05
N ALA A 17 27.88 27.07 -26.94
CA ALA A 17 28.31 25.88 -26.25
C ALA A 17 27.97 24.68 -27.14
N GLU A 18 28.98 24.17 -27.85
CA GLU A 18 29.00 22.78 -28.32
C GLU A 18 28.88 21.88 -27.09
N HIS A 19 27.63 21.66 -26.68
CA HIS A 19 27.27 20.61 -25.74
C HIS A 19 27.55 19.30 -26.46
N LEU A 20 28.77 18.78 -26.26
CA LEU A 20 29.19 17.46 -26.69
C LEU A 20 28.10 16.46 -26.27
N ASN A 21 27.32 15.99 -27.24
CA ASN A 21 26.31 14.94 -27.08
C ASN A 21 27.04 13.62 -26.78
N LYS A 22 27.57 13.48 -25.55
CA LYS A 22 28.08 12.21 -25.07
C LYS A 22 26.87 11.28 -24.95
N PRO A 23 26.81 10.16 -25.69
CA PRO A 23 25.70 9.23 -25.55
C PRO A 23 25.60 8.81 -24.08
N PRO A 24 24.38 8.69 -23.53
CA PRO A 24 24.19 8.27 -22.15
C PRO A 24 24.91 6.94 -21.95
N ALA A 25 25.74 6.87 -20.91
CA ALA A 25 26.45 5.64 -20.58
C ALA A 25 25.41 4.55 -20.32
N VAL A 26 25.40 3.51 -21.16
CA VAL A 26 24.53 2.36 -20.99
C VAL A 26 24.92 1.67 -19.69
N SER A 27 23.95 1.47 -18.79
CA SER A 27 24.20 0.75 -17.55
C SER A 27 24.71 -0.66 -17.89
N PRO A 28 25.74 -1.18 -17.20
CA PRO A 28 26.21 -2.56 -17.40
C PRO A 28 25.12 -3.62 -17.19
N VAL A 29 24.03 -3.29 -16.50
CA VAL A 29 22.89 -4.19 -16.30
C VAL A 29 21.99 -4.25 -17.54
N ASP A 30 21.91 -3.17 -18.32
CA ASP A 30 21.07 -3.10 -19.51
C ASP A 30 21.67 -3.89 -20.70
N SER A 31 22.94 -4.29 -20.61
CA SER A 31 23.60 -5.16 -21.58
C SER A 31 23.50 -6.65 -21.25
N LEU A 32 22.92 -7.03 -20.11
CA LEU A 32 22.75 -8.43 -19.73
C LEU A 32 21.61 -9.08 -20.55
N PRO A 33 21.78 -10.36 -20.94
CA PRO A 33 20.66 -11.14 -21.49
C PRO A 33 19.46 -11.17 -20.55
N GLU A 34 18.26 -11.21 -21.10
CA GLU A 34 17.01 -11.22 -20.36
C GLU A 34 16.96 -12.36 -19.33
N GLU A 35 17.44 -13.54 -19.69
CA GLU A 35 17.45 -14.72 -18.82
C GLU A 35 18.29 -14.50 -17.58
N VAL A 36 19.45 -13.84 -17.72
CA VAL A 36 20.35 -13.52 -16.60
C VAL A 36 19.68 -12.49 -15.69
N THR A 37 19.07 -11.46 -16.27
CA THR A 37 18.34 -10.43 -15.52
C THR A 37 17.16 -11.02 -14.74
N LEU A 38 16.42 -11.96 -15.34
CA LEU A 38 15.33 -12.67 -14.67
C LEU A 38 15.84 -13.54 -13.51
N VAL A 39 17.01 -14.16 -13.62
CA VAL A 39 17.64 -14.90 -12.51
C VAL A 39 18.02 -13.97 -11.36
N ILE A 40 18.57 -12.80 -11.67
CA ILE A 40 18.91 -11.76 -10.67
C ILE A 40 17.64 -11.26 -9.98
N PHE A 41 16.61 -10.90 -10.75
CA PHE A 41 15.31 -10.47 -10.21
C PHE A 41 14.65 -11.59 -9.40
N GLY A 42 14.91 -12.85 -9.77
CA GLY A 42 14.54 -14.04 -9.01
C GLY A 42 15.04 -14.04 -7.56
N GLN A 43 16.09 -13.29 -7.22
CA GLN A 43 16.59 -13.16 -5.85
C GLN A 43 15.92 -12.04 -5.06
N LEU A 44 15.23 -11.11 -5.72
CA LEU A 44 14.57 -9.98 -5.07
C LEU A 44 13.29 -10.41 -4.35
N ASP A 45 12.96 -9.72 -3.26
CA ASP A 45 11.68 -9.84 -2.58
C ASP A 45 10.61 -8.96 -3.25
N TYR A 46 9.41 -8.89 -2.66
CA TYR A 46 8.34 -8.03 -3.17
C TYR A 46 8.79 -6.57 -3.32
N GLY A 47 9.50 -6.03 -2.32
CA GLY A 47 9.93 -4.63 -2.33
C GLY A 47 10.99 -4.37 -3.39
N GLY A 48 11.97 -5.26 -3.52
CA GLY A 48 13.02 -5.22 -4.53
C GLY A 48 12.45 -5.28 -5.95
N LEU A 49 11.50 -6.19 -6.21
CA LEU A 49 10.85 -6.28 -7.53
C LEU A 49 10.05 -5.01 -7.87
N ARG A 50 9.35 -4.42 -6.89
CA ARG A 50 8.63 -3.15 -7.10
C ARG A 50 9.60 -2.00 -7.39
N LYS A 51 10.71 -1.92 -6.66
CA LYS A 51 11.77 -0.92 -6.94
C LYS A 51 12.38 -1.13 -8.32
N ALA A 52 12.70 -2.36 -8.69
CA ALA A 52 13.23 -2.70 -10.02
C ALA A 52 12.26 -2.26 -11.13
N SER A 53 10.95 -2.48 -10.96
CA SER A 53 9.96 -2.05 -11.95
C SER A 53 9.85 -0.53 -12.15
N ALA A 54 10.39 0.27 -11.22
CA ALA A 54 10.38 1.72 -11.29
C ALA A 54 11.65 2.30 -11.92
N VAL A 55 12.66 1.48 -12.23
CA VAL A 55 13.96 1.94 -12.79
C VAL A 55 13.83 2.33 -14.26
N CYS A 56 13.35 1.42 -15.11
CA CYS A 56 13.16 1.68 -16.54
C CYS A 56 12.05 0.78 -17.13
N LYS A 57 11.58 1.11 -18.34
CA LYS A 57 10.50 0.38 -19.03
C LYS A 57 10.85 -1.09 -19.30
N GLN A 58 12.11 -1.39 -19.61
CA GLN A 58 12.58 -2.76 -19.83
C GLN A 58 12.46 -3.59 -18.55
N TRP A 59 12.95 -3.07 -17.42
CA TRP A 59 12.85 -3.76 -16.13
C TRP A 59 11.40 -3.90 -15.68
N GLN A 60 10.57 -2.89 -15.92
CA GLN A 60 9.13 -2.97 -15.69
C GLN A 60 8.49 -4.14 -16.45
N ALA A 61 8.86 -4.34 -17.71
CA ALA A 61 8.38 -5.46 -18.53
C ALA A 61 8.85 -6.81 -17.99
N LEU A 62 10.13 -6.94 -17.63
CA LEU A 62 10.70 -8.15 -17.03
C LEU A 62 10.00 -8.54 -15.72
N VAL A 63 9.67 -7.56 -14.86
CA VAL A 63 8.93 -7.81 -13.62
C VAL A 63 7.49 -8.29 -13.88
N GLN A 64 6.95 -8.14 -15.09
CA GLN A 64 5.67 -8.75 -15.48
C GLN A 64 5.76 -10.26 -15.77
N ASP A 65 6.95 -10.85 -15.77
CA ASP A 65 7.11 -12.30 -15.96
C ASP A 65 6.34 -13.09 -14.88
N LYS A 66 5.63 -14.14 -15.31
CA LYS A 66 4.78 -15.00 -14.47
C LYS A 66 5.54 -15.69 -13.35
N ARG A 67 6.86 -15.88 -13.48
CA ARG A 67 7.73 -16.43 -12.43
C ARG A 67 7.70 -15.59 -11.15
N PHE A 68 7.40 -14.29 -11.27
CA PHE A 68 7.30 -13.38 -10.13
C PHE A 68 5.88 -13.28 -9.55
N ASP A 69 4.86 -13.88 -10.18
CA ASP A 69 3.47 -13.72 -9.74
C ASP A 69 3.21 -14.17 -8.30
N ALA A 70 3.94 -15.17 -7.82
CA ALA A 70 3.87 -15.59 -6.43
C ALA A 70 4.42 -14.52 -5.48
N LYS A 71 5.62 -13.98 -5.78
CA LYS A 71 6.30 -12.95 -4.97
C LYS A 71 5.56 -11.61 -5.00
N LEU A 72 4.93 -11.31 -6.13
CA LEU A 72 4.14 -10.09 -6.36
C LEU A 72 2.65 -10.28 -6.06
N PHE A 73 2.24 -11.42 -5.49
CA PHE A 73 0.85 -11.68 -5.13
C PHE A 73 -0.15 -11.52 -6.30
N ARG A 74 0.30 -11.78 -7.54
CA ARG A 74 -0.55 -11.81 -8.74
C ARG A 74 -1.06 -13.21 -9.07
N LYS A 75 -0.50 -14.24 -8.42
CA LYS A 75 -0.90 -15.64 -8.68
C LYS A 75 -2.32 -15.88 -8.20
N LYS A 76 -3.20 -16.23 -9.16
CA LYS A 76 -4.63 -16.47 -8.93
C LYS A 76 -4.88 -17.54 -7.86
N PRO A 77 -6.04 -17.50 -7.17
CA PRO A 77 -6.46 -18.57 -6.28
C PRO A 77 -6.47 -19.91 -7.02
N PHE A 78 -6.03 -20.96 -6.35
CA PHE A 78 -6.12 -22.31 -6.89
C PHE A 78 -7.47 -22.95 -6.53
N ALA A 79 -7.94 -23.88 -7.37
CA ALA A 79 -9.23 -24.54 -7.18
C ALA A 79 -9.33 -25.41 -5.91
N LYS A 80 -8.18 -25.89 -5.41
CA LYS A 80 -8.14 -26.72 -4.20
C LYS A 80 -8.43 -25.89 -2.95
N THR A 81 -9.19 -26.46 -2.02
CA THR A 81 -9.40 -25.82 -0.71
C THR A 81 -8.09 -25.72 0.07
N LEU A 82 -7.85 -24.56 0.69
CA LEU A 82 -6.73 -24.36 1.61
C LEU A 82 -6.92 -25.21 2.88
N ALA A 83 -5.86 -25.85 3.36
CA ALA A 83 -5.93 -26.64 4.58
C ALA A 83 -6.13 -25.75 5.82
N LYS A 84 -7.05 -26.15 6.72
CA LYS A 84 -7.28 -25.50 8.02
C LYS A 84 -5.96 -25.32 8.79
N GLY A 85 -5.82 -24.18 9.46
CA GLY A 85 -4.65 -23.84 10.27
C GLY A 85 -3.43 -23.39 9.47
N ARG A 86 -3.45 -23.49 8.13
CA ARG A 86 -2.35 -23.03 7.29
C ARG A 86 -2.19 -21.51 7.43
N ARG A 87 -0.96 -21.08 7.71
CA ARG A 87 -0.56 -19.68 7.69
C ARG A 87 -0.27 -19.24 6.25
N LEU A 88 -0.77 -18.07 5.87
CA LEU A 88 -0.54 -17.50 4.54
C LEU A 88 0.39 -16.29 4.65
N ALA A 89 1.13 -16.02 3.58
CA ALA A 89 1.82 -14.74 3.47
C ALA A 89 0.79 -13.63 3.28
N ARG A 90 0.99 -12.50 3.95
CA ARG A 90 0.16 -11.30 3.81
C ARG A 90 0.80 -10.33 2.83
N HIS A 91 -0.03 -9.65 2.04
CA HIS A 91 0.44 -8.65 1.09
C HIS A 91 1.19 -7.50 1.81
N PRO A 92 2.44 -7.18 1.43
CA PRO A 92 3.25 -6.18 2.14
C PRO A 92 2.64 -4.78 2.22
N MET A 93 1.80 -4.38 1.26
CA MET A 93 1.07 -3.09 1.33
C MET A 93 0.18 -2.99 2.57
N LEU A 94 -0.47 -4.09 2.98
CA LEU A 94 -1.35 -4.08 4.15
C LEU A 94 -0.59 -3.82 5.46
N ASN A 95 0.74 -4.02 5.48
CA ASN A 95 1.58 -3.67 6.63
C ASN A 95 1.90 -2.18 6.72
N LYS A 96 1.74 -1.45 5.61
CA LYS A 96 2.14 -0.06 5.52
C LYS A 96 0.97 0.91 5.63
N VAL A 97 -0.24 0.41 5.46
CA VAL A 97 -1.47 1.20 5.59
C VAL A 97 -1.90 1.22 7.05
N ASP A 98 -2.10 2.42 7.59
CA ASP A 98 -2.79 2.58 8.86
C ASP A 98 -4.27 2.24 8.68
N CYS A 99 -4.68 1.12 9.27
CA CYS A 99 -6.02 0.58 9.08
C CYS A 99 -7.10 1.30 9.91
N VAL A 100 -6.74 2.19 10.86
CA VAL A 100 -7.72 2.96 11.66
C VAL A 100 -8.25 4.15 10.86
N ASN A 101 -7.42 4.78 10.05
CA ASN A 101 -7.75 6.01 9.32
C ASN A 101 -8.15 5.80 7.85
N VAL A 102 -8.44 4.55 7.46
CA VAL A 102 -8.82 4.23 6.08
C VAL A 102 -10.22 4.75 5.76
N LYS A 103 -10.33 5.44 4.62
CA LYS A 103 -11.56 5.90 3.99
C LYS A 103 -11.72 5.26 2.62
N ARG A 104 -12.90 5.38 2.00
CA ARG A 104 -13.20 4.79 0.69
C ARG A 104 -12.30 5.28 -0.44
N ASP A 105 -11.83 6.51 -0.33
CA ASP A 105 -11.01 7.21 -1.32
C ASP A 105 -9.57 7.45 -0.85
N MET A 106 -9.26 7.19 0.42
CA MET A 106 -7.96 7.47 1.03
C MET A 106 -7.52 6.35 1.96
N ALA A 107 -6.36 5.76 1.67
CA ALA A 107 -5.67 4.80 2.54
C ALA A 107 -4.20 5.18 2.64
N GLU A 108 -3.79 5.83 3.73
CA GLU A 108 -2.44 6.39 3.83
C GLU A 108 -1.38 5.30 4.02
N ILE A 109 -0.39 5.28 3.14
CA ILE A 109 0.88 4.56 3.32
C ILE A 109 1.91 5.57 3.81
N TRP A 110 2.48 5.28 4.98
CA TRP A 110 3.62 6.05 5.49
C TRP A 110 4.91 5.57 4.83
N GLN A 111 5.61 6.47 4.16
CA GLN A 111 6.96 6.23 3.69
C GLN A 111 7.94 7.08 4.50
N TYR A 112 8.74 6.40 5.32
CA TYR A 112 9.89 7.01 5.95
C TYR A 112 11.03 7.06 4.93
N TRP A 113 11.22 8.23 4.33
CA TRP A 113 12.47 8.57 3.69
C TRP A 113 13.20 9.49 4.66
N LYS A 114 14.50 9.29 4.80
CA LYS A 114 15.36 10.35 5.33
C LYS A 114 15.73 11.19 4.13
N ASP A 115 15.46 12.49 4.19
CA ASP A 115 16.08 13.40 3.25
C ASP A 115 17.60 13.47 3.49
N ALA A 116 18.31 14.23 2.66
CA ALA A 116 19.76 14.38 2.77
C ALA A 116 20.18 15.02 4.12
N ASP A 117 19.27 15.75 4.75
CA ASP A 117 19.49 16.46 6.01
C ASP A 117 19.14 15.58 7.23
N GLY A 118 18.60 14.38 7.00
CA GLY A 118 18.23 13.42 8.04
C GLY A 118 16.86 13.69 8.66
N ASP A 119 16.15 14.70 8.18
CA ASP A 119 14.76 14.95 8.53
C ASP A 119 13.87 13.93 7.83
N SER A 120 12.95 13.37 8.61
CA SER A 120 11.99 12.38 8.14
C SER A 120 10.65 13.05 7.99
N ASP A 121 10.51 13.91 6.99
CA ASP A 121 9.21 14.37 6.55
C ASP A 121 8.48 13.17 5.92
N GLY A 122 7.62 12.55 6.74
CA GLY A 122 6.87 11.37 6.36
C GLY A 122 5.99 11.66 5.15
N HIS A 123 6.44 11.25 3.97
CA HIS A 123 5.62 11.36 2.77
C HIS A 123 4.49 10.34 2.84
N LYS A 124 3.26 10.87 2.78
CA LYS A 124 2.04 10.07 2.70
C LYS A 124 1.65 9.87 1.25
N ILE A 125 1.46 8.62 0.85
CA ILE A 125 0.85 8.29 -0.44
C ILE A 125 -0.45 7.54 -0.22
N ASN A 126 -1.41 7.75 -1.12
CA ASN A 126 -2.67 7.01 -1.09
C ASN A 126 -2.47 5.61 -1.69
N ALA A 127 -2.71 4.55 -0.92
CA ALA A 127 -2.60 3.18 -1.37
C ALA A 127 -3.47 2.90 -2.60
N PHE A 128 -4.62 3.55 -2.73
CA PHE A 128 -5.55 3.32 -3.85
C PHE A 128 -5.01 3.79 -5.21
N THR A 129 -4.00 4.67 -5.23
CA THR A 129 -3.33 5.13 -6.46
C THR A 129 -2.15 4.23 -6.84
N VAL A 130 -1.72 3.33 -5.96
CA VAL A 130 -0.64 2.38 -6.22
C VAL A 130 -1.21 1.11 -6.85
N GLY A 131 -0.74 0.71 -8.03
CA GLY A 131 -1.25 -0.46 -8.75
C GLY A 131 -1.26 -1.77 -7.95
N ALA A 132 -0.33 -1.91 -6.99
CA ALA A 132 -0.24 -3.05 -6.08
C ALA A 132 -1.46 -3.24 -5.15
N VAL A 133 -2.32 -2.24 -5.02
CA VAL A 133 -3.57 -2.40 -4.26
C VAL A 133 -4.50 -3.41 -4.94
N ASN A 134 -4.31 -3.67 -6.23
CA ASN A 134 -5.07 -4.66 -7.00
C ASN A 134 -4.45 -6.08 -6.95
N ASP A 135 -3.29 -6.26 -6.31
CA ASP A 135 -2.73 -7.59 -6.07
C ASP A 135 -3.55 -8.33 -5.00
N TYR A 136 -3.39 -9.65 -4.92
CA TYR A 136 -4.08 -10.47 -3.92
C TYR A 136 -3.60 -10.16 -2.50
N ALA A 137 -4.54 -10.13 -1.55
CA ALA A 137 -4.25 -9.81 -0.15
C ALA A 137 -3.36 -10.86 0.55
N THR A 138 -3.35 -12.09 0.03
CA THR A 138 -2.55 -13.19 0.57
C THR A 138 -1.87 -14.01 -0.51
N TYR A 139 -0.80 -14.71 -0.14
CA TYR A 139 -0.21 -15.77 -0.94
C TYR A 139 -0.14 -17.09 -0.15
N PRO A 140 -0.72 -18.18 -0.67
CA PRO A 140 -1.60 -18.23 -1.83
C PRO A 140 -2.84 -17.33 -1.72
N ALA A 141 -3.40 -16.92 -2.85
CA ALA A 141 -4.59 -16.08 -2.88
C ALA A 141 -5.82 -16.85 -2.38
N CYS A 142 -6.63 -16.19 -1.54
CA CYS A 142 -7.89 -16.73 -1.03
C CYS A 142 -9.10 -16.09 -1.71
N THR A 143 -10.22 -16.81 -1.72
CA THR A 143 -11.52 -16.33 -2.24
C THR A 143 -12.51 -15.96 -1.14
N LYS A 144 -12.20 -16.30 0.11
CA LYS A 144 -12.99 -15.99 1.30
C LYS A 144 -12.07 -15.45 2.38
N MET A 145 -12.39 -14.29 2.93
CA MET A 145 -11.63 -13.66 4.01
C MET A 145 -12.57 -13.16 5.11
N SER A 146 -12.16 -13.32 6.35
CA SER A 146 -12.81 -12.76 7.54
C SER A 146 -11.84 -11.77 8.18
N ILE A 147 -12.20 -10.50 8.20
CA ILE A 147 -11.37 -9.42 8.74
C ILE A 147 -11.83 -9.13 10.17
N ASP A 148 -10.95 -9.37 11.13
CA ASP A 148 -11.20 -9.16 12.54
C ASP A 148 -10.44 -7.93 13.02
N LEU A 149 -11.16 -6.82 13.17
CA LEU A 149 -10.60 -5.55 13.64
C LEU A 149 -10.47 -5.47 15.16
N GLN A 150 -10.76 -6.55 15.91
CA GLN A 150 -10.66 -6.62 17.37
C GLN A 150 -11.27 -5.43 18.12
N CYS A 151 -12.36 -4.87 17.59
CA CYS A 151 -13.01 -3.68 18.12
C CYS A 151 -14.19 -4.09 19.03
N GLY A 152 -13.87 -4.56 20.24
CA GLY A 152 -14.86 -5.05 21.20
C GLY A 152 -15.61 -6.30 20.72
N ASN A 153 -16.93 -6.36 20.93
CA ASN A 153 -17.77 -7.52 20.58
C ASN A 153 -18.37 -7.43 19.15
N LEU A 154 -17.74 -6.68 18.25
CA LEU A 154 -18.22 -6.56 16.87
C LEU A 154 -17.82 -7.80 16.06
N ALA A 155 -18.75 -8.27 15.22
CA ALA A 155 -18.49 -9.41 14.35
C ALA A 155 -17.41 -9.08 13.29
N PRO A 156 -16.56 -10.06 12.91
CA PRO A 156 -15.64 -9.90 11.80
C PRO A 156 -16.33 -9.58 10.47
N ILE A 157 -15.64 -8.88 9.58
CA ILE A 157 -16.13 -8.50 8.25
C ILE A 157 -15.86 -9.65 7.27
N ALA A 158 -16.90 -10.20 6.66
CA ALA A 158 -16.77 -11.25 5.66
C ALA A 158 -16.62 -10.67 4.24
N ILE A 159 -15.61 -11.15 3.50
CA ILE A 159 -15.42 -10.88 2.07
C ILE A 159 -15.44 -12.21 1.32
N VAL A 160 -16.25 -12.30 0.27
CA VAL A 160 -16.31 -13.46 -0.62
C VAL A 160 -16.17 -12.98 -2.07
N LYS A 161 -15.13 -13.45 -2.76
CA LYS A 161 -14.82 -13.06 -4.14
C LYS A 161 -14.23 -14.23 -4.91
N SER A 162 -14.96 -14.71 -5.92
CA SER A 162 -14.58 -15.89 -6.71
C SER A 162 -13.24 -15.73 -7.45
N THR A 163 -12.89 -14.50 -7.82
CA THR A 163 -11.62 -14.17 -8.50
C THR A 163 -10.44 -14.02 -7.54
N GLY A 164 -10.66 -14.11 -6.23
CA GLY A 164 -9.68 -13.85 -5.18
C GLY A 164 -9.82 -12.47 -4.55
N VAL A 165 -9.50 -12.39 -3.26
CA VAL A 165 -9.55 -11.16 -2.45
C VAL A 165 -8.26 -10.35 -2.65
N THR A 166 -8.40 -9.09 -3.05
CA THR A 166 -7.29 -8.15 -3.28
C THR A 166 -7.04 -7.27 -2.07
N ALA A 167 -5.87 -6.60 -2.02
CA ALA A 167 -5.60 -5.59 -1.00
C ALA A 167 -6.65 -4.45 -1.02
N ARG A 168 -7.14 -4.06 -2.21
CA ARG A 168 -8.22 -3.08 -2.38
C ARG A 168 -9.51 -3.53 -1.71
N ASP A 169 -9.89 -4.80 -1.88
CA ASP A 169 -11.10 -5.35 -1.26
C ASP A 169 -11.00 -5.27 0.27
N VAL A 170 -9.83 -5.60 0.83
CA VAL A 170 -9.56 -5.49 2.27
C VAL A 170 -9.68 -4.04 2.75
N LEU A 171 -9.00 -3.10 2.09
CA LEU A 171 -9.02 -1.68 2.49
C LEU A 171 -10.42 -1.07 2.39
N ASN A 172 -11.17 -1.40 1.34
CA ASN A 172 -12.56 -0.94 1.20
C ASN A 172 -13.46 -1.50 2.30
N ALA A 173 -13.32 -2.78 2.66
CA ALA A 173 -14.09 -3.38 3.74
C ALA A 173 -13.77 -2.74 5.10
N VAL A 174 -12.51 -2.41 5.34
CA VAL A 174 -12.08 -1.67 6.53
C VAL A 174 -12.64 -0.24 6.54
N ALA A 175 -12.58 0.48 5.42
CA ALA A 175 -13.19 1.80 5.27
C ALA A 175 -14.70 1.79 5.57
N ASP A 176 -15.41 0.80 5.02
CA ASP A 176 -16.84 0.63 5.24
C ASP A 176 -17.13 0.38 6.71
N PHE A 177 -16.33 -0.47 7.36
CA PHE A 177 -16.48 -0.75 8.77
C PHE A 177 -16.38 0.52 9.62
N TRP A 178 -15.37 1.38 9.40
CA TRP A 178 -15.21 2.60 10.18
C TRP A 178 -16.27 3.66 9.89
N SER A 179 -16.85 3.62 8.69
CA SER A 179 -17.88 4.57 8.25
C SER A 179 -19.27 4.28 8.81
N VAL A 180 -19.53 3.09 9.36
CA VAL A 180 -20.84 2.75 9.95
C VAL A 180 -21.05 3.53 11.26
N PRO A 181 -22.15 4.30 11.40
CA PRO A 181 -22.47 4.99 12.63
C PRO A 181 -22.63 4.05 13.82
N LEU A 182 -22.27 4.54 15.00
CA LEU A 182 -22.52 3.83 16.25
C LEU A 182 -24.01 3.80 16.60
N THR A 183 -24.44 2.70 17.22
CA THR A 183 -25.78 2.60 17.80
C THR A 183 -25.92 3.56 18.99
N SER A 184 -27.15 4.01 19.28
CA SER A 184 -27.43 4.93 20.38
C SER A 184 -26.96 4.40 21.73
N SER A 185 -27.06 3.09 21.98
CA SER A 185 -26.58 2.47 23.23
C SER A 185 -25.07 2.58 23.38
N VAL A 186 -24.30 2.34 22.31
CA VAL A 186 -22.84 2.48 22.33
C VAL A 186 -22.46 3.95 22.47
N LYS A 187 -23.12 4.87 21.75
CA LYS A 187 -22.90 6.32 21.90
C LYS A 187 -23.12 6.77 23.35
N THR A 188 -24.24 6.40 23.97
CA THR A 188 -24.53 6.74 25.37
C THR A 188 -23.47 6.21 26.33
N ARG A 189 -23.00 4.97 26.12
CA ARG A 189 -21.91 4.40 26.93
C ARG A 189 -20.61 5.19 26.79
N LEU A 190 -20.18 5.47 25.55
CA LEU A 190 -18.94 6.23 25.30
C LEU A 190 -19.04 7.67 25.81
N ARG A 191 -20.19 8.35 25.68
CA ARG A 191 -20.39 9.69 26.25
C ARG A 191 -20.24 9.70 27.78
N ARG A 192 -20.69 8.64 28.47
CA ARG A 192 -20.49 8.50 29.91
C ARG A 192 -19.01 8.31 30.27
N VAL A 193 -18.27 7.56 29.46
CA VAL A 193 -16.84 7.32 29.67
C VAL A 193 -16.02 8.60 29.43
N TYR A 194 -16.28 9.31 28.33
CA TYR A 194 -15.48 10.48 27.95
C TYR A 194 -15.99 11.82 28.50
N GLY A 195 -17.23 11.88 29.01
CA GLY A 195 -17.84 13.11 29.51
C GLY A 195 -18.10 14.18 28.44
N LYS A 196 -18.17 13.80 27.16
CA LYS A 196 -18.24 14.73 26.02
C LYS A 196 -19.40 14.39 25.09
N ASN A 197 -19.99 15.42 24.47
CA ASN A 197 -21.18 15.30 23.61
C ASN A 197 -20.91 15.61 22.13
N TRP A 198 -19.74 15.22 21.62
CA TRP A 198 -19.45 15.28 20.18
C TRP A 198 -20.06 14.09 19.42
N GLU A 199 -19.98 14.13 18.09
CA GLU A 199 -20.36 12.99 17.26
C GLU A 199 -19.32 11.88 17.38
N LEU A 200 -19.77 10.67 17.71
CA LEU A 200 -18.93 9.51 17.97
C LEU A 200 -18.97 8.54 16.80
N SER A 201 -17.80 8.08 16.39
CA SER A 201 -17.54 7.10 15.34
C SER A 201 -17.06 5.77 15.94
N ARG A 202 -16.96 4.73 15.10
CA ARG A 202 -16.38 3.44 15.54
C ARG A 202 -14.93 3.54 15.97
N ILE A 203 -14.16 4.48 15.42
CA ILE A 203 -12.77 4.71 15.83
C ILE A 203 -12.72 5.12 17.32
N ASP A 204 -13.72 5.84 17.81
CA ASP A 204 -13.79 6.25 19.21
C ASP A 204 -14.04 5.07 20.18
N MET A 205 -14.42 3.90 19.67
CA MET A 205 -14.47 2.67 20.49
C MET A 205 -13.08 2.16 20.89
N LEU A 206 -12.03 2.58 20.19
CA LEU A 206 -10.65 2.21 20.51
C LEU A 206 -10.07 3.04 21.68
N GLY A 207 -10.72 4.13 22.07
CA GLY A 207 -10.23 5.01 23.12
C GLY A 207 -8.96 5.76 22.74
N ASP A 208 -7.97 5.72 23.64
CA ASP A 208 -6.61 6.21 23.42
C ASP A 208 -5.78 5.27 22.56
N HIS A 209 -6.16 4.00 22.48
CA HIS A 209 -5.48 2.99 21.66
C HIS A 209 -5.81 3.09 20.16
N ARG A 210 -5.50 4.21 19.51
CA ARG A 210 -5.81 4.42 18.08
C ARG A 210 -4.65 4.09 17.13
N PHE A 211 -3.54 3.58 17.66
CA PHE A 211 -2.37 3.30 16.84
C PHE A 211 -2.39 1.88 16.27
N PHE A 212 -2.57 1.73 14.96
CA PHE A 212 -2.54 0.43 14.31
C PHE A 212 -1.13 -0.19 14.33
N GLN A 213 -0.91 -1.29 15.06
CA GLN A 213 0.39 -1.97 15.13
C GLN A 213 0.58 -3.06 14.05
N GLY A 214 -0.31 -3.11 13.07
CA GLY A 214 -0.26 -4.10 12.01
C GLY A 214 -1.20 -5.28 12.22
N TRP A 215 -1.14 -6.20 11.28
CA TRP A 215 -1.99 -7.38 11.25
C TRP A 215 -1.28 -8.61 11.85
N GLU A 216 -2.05 -9.54 12.40
CA GLU A 216 -1.64 -10.92 12.66
C GLU A 216 -1.39 -11.68 11.36
N THR A 217 -0.60 -12.76 11.44
CA THR A 217 -0.39 -13.65 10.29
C THR A 217 -1.73 -14.27 9.86
N PRO A 218 -2.14 -14.17 8.58
CA PRO A 218 -3.40 -14.72 8.12
C PRO A 218 -3.46 -16.25 8.30
N VAL A 219 -4.57 -16.77 8.82
CA VAL A 219 -4.76 -18.21 9.09
C VAL A 219 -6.04 -18.74 8.47
N VAL A 220 -5.95 -19.86 7.79
CA VAL A 220 -7.10 -20.57 7.19
C VAL A 220 -7.96 -21.20 8.29
N GLN A 221 -9.25 -20.89 8.27
CA GLN A 221 -10.28 -21.38 9.19
C GLN A 221 -10.87 -22.72 8.74
N SER A 222 -11.76 -23.30 9.56
CA SER A 222 -12.39 -24.60 9.26
C SER A 222 -13.33 -24.58 8.05
N ASP A 223 -13.91 -23.44 7.73
CA ASP A 223 -14.78 -23.24 6.57
C ASP A 223 -14.01 -22.91 5.27
N GLY A 224 -12.67 -22.93 5.33
CA GLY A 224 -11.78 -22.56 4.24
C GLY A 224 -11.61 -21.05 4.03
N SER A 225 -12.25 -20.19 4.83
CA SER A 225 -11.97 -18.76 4.85
C SER A 225 -10.60 -18.46 5.45
N VAL A 226 -10.04 -17.29 5.15
CA VAL A 226 -8.80 -16.82 5.78
C VAL A 226 -9.15 -15.75 6.80
N ARG A 227 -8.80 -15.96 8.07
CA ARG A 227 -8.88 -14.91 9.09
C ARG A 227 -7.69 -13.99 8.96
N LEU A 228 -7.95 -12.69 8.81
CA LEU A 228 -6.98 -11.61 8.88
C LEU A 228 -7.38 -10.72 10.06
N ALA A 229 -6.63 -10.79 11.16
CA ALA A 229 -6.95 -10.04 12.37
C ALA A 229 -5.92 -8.94 12.61
N VAL A 230 -6.34 -7.84 13.23
CA VAL A 230 -5.42 -6.83 13.78
C VAL A 230 -4.64 -7.48 14.91
N GLY A 231 -3.33 -7.23 14.98
CA GLY A 231 -2.49 -7.78 16.05
C GLY A 231 -2.72 -7.06 17.37
N PHE A 232 -2.64 -5.73 17.34
CA PHE A 232 -2.88 -4.89 18.51
C PHE A 232 -3.14 -3.44 18.07
N TYR A 233 -3.80 -2.67 18.93
CA TYR A 233 -3.81 -1.22 18.83
C TYR A 233 -3.00 -0.61 19.98
N GLY A 234 -1.94 0.13 19.64
CA GLY A 234 -1.09 0.82 20.61
C GLY A 234 -1.77 2.02 21.23
N SER A 235 -1.41 2.30 22.49
CA SER A 235 -1.66 3.58 23.20
C SER A 235 -0.79 4.70 22.67
#